data_AF-A0A7Y5SCD6-F1
#
_entry.id   AF-A0A7Y5SCD6-F1
#
_cell.length_a   1.000
_cell.length_b   1.000
_cell.length_c   1.000
_cell.angle_alpha   90.00
_cell.angle_beta   90.00
_cell.angle_gamma   90.00
#
_symmetry.space_group_name_H-M   'P 1'
#
loop_
_entity.id
_entity.type
_entity.pdbx_description
1 polymer ?
#
loop_
_entity_poly.entity_id
_entity_poly.type
_entity_poly.pdbx_seq_one_letter_code
_entity_poly.pdbx_strand_id
1 'polypeptide(L)'
;MTLTPKRLQRLARHRERLEHLQQQQLAETRQHHLRRERALADTEARREQVLAAGAPSDGPVDPGERAAADAYIVRLKREAGARKAALGHSAEAVERERRALMERRKDVRAIEALLDRYITEERSRRGRNEAWRLDEAAARQWLDRESESPGPD
;
A
#
# COMPACT_ATOMS: atom_id res chain seq x y z
N MET A 1 -14.11 -16.57 20.29
CA MET A 1 -12.94 -15.93 20.93
C MET A 1 -13.15 -14.42 20.98
N THR A 2 -13.12 -13.80 22.16
CA THR A 2 -13.34 -12.35 22.28
C THR A 2 -12.06 -11.57 21.95
N LEU A 3 -12.17 -10.57 21.06
CA LEU A 3 -11.06 -9.69 20.68
C LEU A 3 -10.85 -8.65 21.77
N THR A 4 -9.84 -8.85 22.62
CA THR A 4 -9.48 -7.87 23.65
C THR A 4 -8.78 -6.65 23.01
N PRO A 5 -8.87 -5.45 23.62
CA PRO A 5 -8.26 -4.23 23.07
C PRO A 5 -6.73 -4.36 22.92
N LYS A 6 -6.06 -5.06 23.85
CA LYS A 6 -4.62 -5.37 23.72
C LYS A 6 -4.32 -6.23 22.49
N ARG A 7 -5.20 -7.17 22.14
CA ARG A 7 -5.06 -7.99 20.93
C ARG A 7 -5.31 -7.16 19.67
N LEU A 8 -6.33 -6.29 19.68
CA LEU A 8 -6.61 -5.37 18.57
C LEU A 8 -5.44 -4.40 18.32
N GLN A 9 -4.85 -3.81 19.36
CA GLN A 9 -3.66 -2.96 19.24
C GLN A 9 -2.46 -3.71 18.66
N ARG A 10 -2.20 -4.94 19.12
CA ARG A 10 -1.12 -5.77 18.54
C ARG A 10 -1.38 -6.09 17.07
N LEU A 11 -2.64 -6.36 16.72
CA LEU A 11 -3.03 -6.66 15.35
C LEU A 11 -2.89 -5.42 14.45
N ALA A 12 -3.33 -4.25 14.90
CA ALA A 12 -3.16 -2.97 14.18
C ALA A 12 -1.69 -2.71 13.86
N ARG A 13 -0.82 -2.74 14.87
CA ARG A 13 0.64 -2.57 14.70
C ARG A 13 1.27 -3.58 13.74
N HIS A 14 0.82 -4.84 13.81
CA HIS A 14 1.32 -5.86 12.90
C HIS A 14 0.89 -5.56 11.46
N ARG A 15 -0.36 -5.13 11.24
CA ARG A 15 -0.89 -4.78 9.93
C ARG A 15 -0.26 -3.52 9.36
N GLU A 16 0.01 -2.51 10.17
CA GLU A 16 0.80 -1.32 9.80
C GLU A 16 2.19 -1.70 9.29
N ARG A 17 2.88 -2.62 9.98
CA ARG A 17 4.19 -3.12 9.52
C ARG A 17 4.09 -3.81 8.16
N LEU A 18 3.07 -4.64 7.97
CA LEU A 18 2.83 -5.30 6.68
C LEU A 18 2.48 -4.29 5.58
N GLU A 19 1.73 -3.23 5.88
CA GLU A 19 1.50 -2.12 4.95
C GLU A 19 2.82 -1.46 4.57
N HIS A 20 3.68 -1.15 5.54
CA HIS A 20 4.97 -0.53 5.28
C HIS A 20 5.87 -1.39 4.38
N LEU A 21 5.95 -2.69 4.64
CA LEU A 21 6.67 -3.62 3.76
C LEU A 21 6.08 -3.65 2.35
N GLN A 22 4.75 -3.61 2.23
CA GLN A 22 4.06 -3.55 0.95
C GLN A 22 4.35 -2.24 0.19
N GLN A 23 4.48 -1.12 0.91
CA GLN A 23 4.88 0.16 0.32
C GLN A 23 6.31 0.11 -0.23
N GLN A 24 7.24 -0.51 0.49
CA GLN A 24 8.61 -0.72 0.03
C GLN A 24 8.64 -1.59 -1.24
N GLN A 25 7.91 -2.71 -1.24
CA GLN A 25 7.81 -3.60 -2.41
C GLN A 25 7.21 -2.89 -3.63
N LEU A 26 6.21 -2.04 -3.44
CA LEU A 26 5.66 -1.21 -4.51
C LEU A 26 6.71 -0.22 -5.06
N ALA A 27 7.52 0.39 -4.18
CA ALA A 27 8.57 1.31 -4.59
C ALA A 27 9.66 0.59 -5.41
N GLU A 28 10.11 -0.59 -4.97
CA GLU A 28 11.06 -1.42 -5.69
C GLU A 28 10.52 -1.84 -7.07
N THR A 29 9.26 -2.30 -7.11
CA THR A 29 8.60 -2.71 -8.37
C THR A 29 8.50 -1.54 -9.35
N ARG A 30 8.22 -0.32 -8.87
CA ARG A 30 8.24 0.90 -9.69
C ARG A 30 9.63 1.23 -10.19
N GLN A 31 10.67 1.09 -9.37
CA GLN A 31 12.06 1.29 -9.81
C GLN A 31 12.43 0.29 -10.91
N HIS A 32 12.05 -0.97 -10.78
CA HIS A 32 12.27 -1.98 -11.82
C HIS A 32 11.54 -1.63 -13.13
N HIS A 33 10.29 -1.16 -13.04
CA HIS A 33 9.53 -0.67 -14.19
C HIS A 33 10.25 0.46 -14.91
N LEU A 34 10.67 1.50 -14.18
CA LEU A 34 11.42 2.63 -14.74
C LEU A 34 12.74 2.21 -15.39
N ARG A 35 13.46 1.26 -14.80
CA ARG A 35 14.69 0.70 -15.40
C ARG A 35 14.40 0.00 -16.73
N ARG A 36 13.29 -0.74 -16.82
CA ARG A 36 12.87 -1.41 -18.08
C ARG A 36 12.45 -0.41 -19.14
N GLU A 37 11.73 0.64 -18.74
CA GLU A 37 11.32 1.73 -19.63
C GLU A 37 12.55 2.43 -20.23
N ARG A 38 13.53 2.80 -19.40
CA ARG A 38 14.81 3.37 -19.87
C ARG A 38 15.54 2.43 -20.82
N ALA A 39 15.64 1.14 -20.47
CA ALA A 39 16.30 0.17 -21.34
C ALA A 39 15.60 0.02 -22.71
N LEU A 40 14.26 0.13 -22.76
CA LEU A 40 13.52 0.16 -24.01
C LEU A 40 13.86 1.42 -24.81
N ALA A 41 13.79 2.59 -24.17
CA ALA A 41 14.12 3.88 -24.80
C ALA A 41 15.56 3.88 -25.36
N ASP A 42 16.53 3.36 -24.62
CA ASP A 42 17.92 3.24 -25.08
C ASP A 42 18.03 2.34 -26.33
N THR A 43 17.20 1.30 -26.41
CA THR A 43 17.20 0.38 -27.57
C THR A 43 16.61 1.03 -28.80
N GLU A 44 15.52 1.77 -28.61
CA GLU A 44 14.85 2.53 -29.67
C GLU A 44 15.76 3.65 -30.18
N ALA A 45 16.39 4.40 -29.28
CA ALA A 45 17.37 5.43 -29.62
C ALA A 45 18.57 4.87 -30.39
N ARG A 46 19.12 3.72 -29.97
CA ARG A 46 20.20 3.04 -30.73
C ARG A 46 19.75 2.64 -32.12
N ARG A 47 18.52 2.13 -32.26
CA ARG A 47 17.97 1.78 -33.56
C ARG A 47 17.83 3.01 -34.45
N GLU A 48 17.35 4.13 -33.91
CA GLU A 48 17.25 5.39 -34.63
C GLU A 48 18.61 5.91 -35.08
N GLN A 49 19.63 5.83 -34.22
CA GLN A 49 21.00 6.20 -34.58
C GLN A 49 21.54 5.38 -35.76
N VAL A 50 21.32 4.06 -35.75
CA VAL A 50 21.76 3.18 -36.85
C VAL A 50 21.01 3.51 -38.15
N LEU A 51 19.71 3.81 -38.06
CA LEU A 51 18.92 4.20 -39.23
C LEU A 51 19.32 5.57 -39.78
N ALA A 52 19.63 6.52 -38.89
CA ALA A 52 20.05 7.87 -39.25
C ALA A 52 21.47 7.92 -39.81
N ALA A 53 22.36 7.03 -39.35
CA ALA A 53 23.72 6.91 -39.86
C ALA A 53 23.76 6.56 -41.35
N GLY A 54 22.75 5.83 -41.85
CA GLY A 54 22.53 5.60 -43.29
C GLY A 54 23.71 4.95 -44.03
N ALA A 55 23.60 4.89 -45.36
CA ALA A 55 24.76 4.66 -46.22
C ALA A 55 25.49 6.00 -46.46
N PRO A 56 26.82 6.02 -46.66
CA PRO A 56 27.54 7.25 -46.96
C PRO A 56 26.91 7.98 -48.15
N SER A 57 26.78 9.32 -48.04
CA SER A 57 26.14 10.16 -49.06
C SER A 57 26.95 10.27 -50.36
N ASP A 58 28.25 9.98 -50.29
CA ASP A 58 29.16 9.94 -51.43
C ASP A 58 30.03 8.68 -51.36
N GLY A 59 30.03 7.91 -52.44
CA GLY A 59 30.89 6.74 -52.63
C GLY A 59 30.16 5.40 -52.75
N PRO A 60 30.85 4.36 -53.24
CA PRO A 60 30.29 3.01 -53.36
C PRO A 60 30.01 2.42 -51.97
N VAL A 61 28.80 1.91 -51.79
CA VAL A 61 28.38 1.22 -50.56
C VAL A 61 28.88 -0.22 -50.61
N ASP A 62 29.61 -0.65 -49.57
CA ASP A 62 29.96 -2.07 -49.43
C ASP A 62 28.69 -2.89 -49.12
N PRO A 63 28.31 -3.87 -49.97
CA PRO A 63 27.16 -4.74 -49.69
C PRO A 63 27.31 -5.52 -48.38
N GLY A 64 28.54 -5.84 -47.95
CA GLY A 64 28.81 -6.52 -46.68
C GLY A 64 28.43 -5.67 -45.47
N GLU A 65 28.93 -4.43 -45.41
CA GLU A 65 28.55 -3.44 -44.39
C GLU A 65 27.05 -3.19 -44.34
N ARG A 66 26.40 -3.06 -45.51
CA ARG A 66 24.95 -2.86 -45.57
C ARG A 66 24.16 -4.05 -45.02
N ALA A 67 24.53 -5.28 -45.39
CA ALA A 67 23.89 -6.48 -44.87
C ALA A 67 24.08 -6.62 -43.34
N ALA A 68 25.26 -6.25 -42.83
CA ALA A 68 25.53 -6.24 -41.39
C ALA A 68 24.66 -5.21 -40.64
N ALA A 69 24.51 -4.01 -41.19
CA ALA A 69 23.63 -2.98 -40.62
C ALA A 69 22.16 -3.43 -40.60
N ASP A 70 21.66 -4.03 -41.68
CA ASP A 70 20.30 -4.56 -41.77
C ASP A 70 20.06 -5.68 -40.74
N ALA A 71 21.01 -6.62 -40.61
CA ALA A 71 20.95 -7.69 -39.62
C ALA A 71 20.93 -7.12 -38.18
N TYR A 72 21.72 -6.09 -37.92
CA TYR A 72 21.75 -5.43 -36.62
C TYR A 72 20.43 -4.70 -36.30
N ILE A 73 19.82 -4.03 -37.28
CA ILE A 73 18.50 -3.40 -37.13
C ILE A 73 17.43 -4.45 -36.79
N VAL A 74 17.44 -5.61 -37.46
CA VAL A 74 16.52 -6.72 -37.15
C VAL A 74 16.72 -7.22 -35.73
N ARG A 75 17.97 -7.34 -35.27
CA ARG A 75 18.29 -7.70 -33.88
C ARG A 75 17.69 -6.70 -32.90
N LEU A 76 17.92 -5.39 -33.10
CA LEU A 76 17.38 -4.33 -32.25
C LEU A 76 15.85 -4.32 -32.21
N LYS A 77 15.18 -4.57 -33.34
CA LYS A 77 13.71 -4.70 -33.38
C LYS A 77 13.20 -5.85 -32.50
N ARG A 78 13.85 -7.02 -32.58
CA ARG A 78 13.49 -8.18 -31.73
C ARG A 78 13.72 -7.89 -30.25
N GLU A 79 14.84 -7.24 -29.94
CA GLU A 79 15.20 -6.83 -28.59
C GLU A 79 14.20 -5.82 -28.00
N ALA A 80 13.82 -4.80 -28.77
CA ALA A 80 12.79 -3.83 -28.40
C ALA A 80 11.43 -4.51 -28.18
N GLY A 81 11.05 -5.46 -29.05
CA GLY A 81 9.83 -6.27 -28.88
C GLY A 81 9.82 -7.05 -27.56
N ALA A 82 10.91 -7.75 -27.24
CA ALA A 82 11.06 -8.47 -25.98
C ALA A 82 11.01 -7.52 -24.75
N ARG A 83 11.68 -6.37 -24.84
CA ARG A 83 11.65 -5.34 -23.78
C ARG A 83 10.27 -4.74 -23.58
N LYS A 84 9.52 -4.48 -24.66
CA LYS A 84 8.14 -3.99 -24.59
C LYS A 84 7.22 -4.99 -23.90
N ALA A 85 7.36 -6.29 -24.19
CA ALA A 85 6.64 -7.34 -23.47
C ALA A 85 7.00 -7.38 -21.98
N ALA A 86 8.30 -7.31 -21.65
CA ALA A 86 8.77 -7.26 -20.27
C ALA A 86 8.31 -5.99 -19.51
N LEU A 87 8.17 -4.87 -20.21
CA LEU A 87 7.63 -3.62 -19.67
C LEU A 87 6.13 -3.77 -19.39
N GLY A 88 5.36 -4.39 -20.28
CA GLY A 88 3.95 -4.73 -20.07
C GLY A 88 3.73 -5.57 -18.81
N HIS A 89 4.48 -6.66 -18.65
CA HIS A 89 4.43 -7.47 -17.42
C HIS A 89 4.85 -6.69 -16.17
N SER A 90 5.79 -5.75 -16.31
CA SER A 90 6.18 -4.89 -15.19
C SER A 90 5.08 -3.91 -14.79
N ALA A 91 4.34 -3.38 -15.76
CA ALA A 91 3.22 -2.48 -15.50
C ALA A 91 2.10 -3.23 -14.74
N GLU A 92 1.77 -4.45 -15.18
CA GLU A 92 0.84 -5.32 -14.46
C GLU A 92 1.30 -5.62 -13.04
N ALA A 93 2.60 -5.86 -12.83
CA ALA A 93 3.16 -6.07 -11.50
C ALA A 93 2.97 -4.84 -10.61
N VAL A 94 3.27 -3.63 -11.10
CA VAL A 94 3.03 -2.38 -10.36
C VAL A 94 1.56 -2.25 -9.96
N GLU A 95 0.63 -2.55 -10.87
CA GLU A 95 -0.81 -2.47 -10.58
C GLU A 95 -1.26 -3.53 -9.57
N ARG A 96 -0.71 -4.75 -9.61
CA ARG A 96 -0.97 -5.77 -8.59
C ARG A 96 -0.50 -5.31 -7.21
N GLU A 97 0.72 -4.78 -7.10
CA GLU A 97 1.25 -4.27 -5.83
C GLU A 97 0.45 -3.08 -5.31
N ARG A 98 -0.02 -2.18 -6.19
CA ARG A 98 -0.91 -1.06 -5.82
C ARG A 98 -2.23 -1.57 -5.23
N ARG A 99 -2.88 -2.55 -5.88
CA ARG A 99 -4.13 -3.14 -5.39
C ARG A 99 -3.92 -3.83 -4.04
N ALA A 100 -2.85 -4.60 -3.89
CA ALA A 100 -2.51 -5.25 -2.62
C ALA A 100 -2.31 -4.22 -1.48
N LEU A 101 -1.63 -3.10 -1.76
CA LEU A 101 -1.48 -2.02 -0.80
C LEU A 101 -2.82 -1.39 -0.39
N MET A 102 -3.73 -1.19 -1.35
CA MET A 102 -5.06 -0.64 -1.06
C MET A 102 -5.89 -1.57 -0.18
N GLU A 103 -5.86 -2.88 -0.43
CA GLU A 103 -6.53 -3.84 0.44
C GLU A 103 -5.94 -3.86 1.85
N ARG A 104 -4.60 -3.83 1.99
CA ARG A 104 -3.96 -3.73 3.31
C ARG A 104 -4.36 -2.46 4.06
N ARG A 105 -4.49 -1.31 3.37
CA ARG A 105 -4.95 -0.05 3.97
C ARG A 105 -6.39 -0.15 4.48
N LYS A 106 -7.26 -0.83 3.75
CA LYS A 106 -8.62 -1.10 4.21
C LYS A 106 -8.61 -1.96 5.47
N ASP A 107 -7.79 -3.02 5.51
CA ASP A 107 -7.65 -3.88 6.70
C ASP A 107 -7.17 -3.08 7.93
N VAL A 108 -6.15 -2.24 7.78
CA VAL A 108 -5.62 -1.40 8.86
C VAL A 108 -6.73 -0.51 9.42
N ARG A 109 -7.40 0.25 8.54
CA ARG A 109 -8.50 1.16 8.93
C ARG A 109 -9.65 0.42 9.61
N ALA A 110 -10.00 -0.77 9.14
CA ALA A 110 -11.05 -1.57 9.75
C ALA A 110 -10.69 -1.97 11.19
N ILE A 111 -9.44 -2.34 11.44
CA ILE A 111 -8.96 -2.73 12.77
C ILE A 111 -8.88 -1.51 13.69
N GLU A 112 -8.41 -0.37 13.19
CA GLU A 112 -8.39 0.90 13.93
C GLU A 112 -9.81 1.30 14.35
N ALA A 113 -10.78 1.25 13.42
CA ALA A 113 -12.17 1.55 13.72
C ALA A 113 -12.77 0.61 14.78
N LEU A 114 -12.42 -0.68 14.76
CA LEU A 114 -12.82 -1.63 15.80
C LEU A 114 -12.20 -1.28 17.16
N LEU A 115 -10.94 -0.86 17.19
CA LEU A 115 -10.26 -0.44 18.41
C LEU A 115 -10.90 0.83 18.99
N ASP A 116 -11.18 1.82 18.16
CA ASP A 116 -11.80 3.08 18.57
C ASP A 116 -13.20 2.87 19.12
N ARG A 117 -13.98 2.02 18.45
CA ARG A 117 -15.31 1.61 18.93
C ARG A 117 -15.22 0.94 20.29
N TYR A 118 -14.29 0.00 20.47
CA TYR A 118 -14.11 -0.68 21.76
C TYR A 118 -13.74 0.32 22.87
N ILE A 119 -12.81 1.23 22.61
CA ILE A 119 -12.40 2.24 23.60
C ILE A 119 -13.57 3.14 23.98
N THR A 120 -14.38 3.54 23.00
CA THR A 120 -15.57 4.37 23.22
C THR A 120 -16.62 3.63 24.05
N GLU A 121 -16.96 2.39 23.70
CA GLU A 121 -17.91 1.56 24.44
C GLU A 121 -17.45 1.32 25.88
N GLU A 122 -16.15 1.07 26.08
CA GLU A 122 -15.56 0.87 27.41
C GLU A 122 -15.64 2.14 28.27
N ARG A 123 -15.36 3.31 27.69
CA ARG A 123 -15.53 4.61 28.38
C ARG A 123 -16.98 4.84 28.79
N SER A 124 -17.92 4.62 27.86
CA SER A 124 -19.36 4.75 28.14
C SER A 124 -19.85 3.76 29.19
N ARG A 125 -19.32 2.53 29.20
CA ARG A 125 -19.64 1.53 30.22
C ARG A 125 -19.12 1.93 31.60
N ARG A 126 -17.87 2.42 31.69
CA ARG A 126 -17.31 2.91 32.95
C ARG A 126 -18.08 4.11 33.49
N GLY A 127 -18.39 5.09 32.64
CA GLY A 127 -19.19 6.26 33.04
C GLY A 127 -20.57 5.88 33.58
N ARG A 128 -21.26 4.93 32.92
CA ARG A 128 -22.55 4.41 33.42
C ARG A 128 -22.43 3.69 34.76
N ASN A 129 -21.40 2.86 34.93
CA ASN A 129 -21.18 2.14 36.18
C ASN A 129 -20.82 3.09 37.33
N GLU A 130 -20.06 4.15 37.05
CA GLU A 130 -19.71 5.18 38.02
C GLU A 130 -20.93 6.00 38.42
N ALA A 131 -21.75 6.45 37.46
CA ALA A 131 -23.02 7.12 37.74
C ALA A 131 -23.95 6.25 38.60
N TRP A 132 -24.12 4.98 38.24
CA TRP A 132 -24.94 4.05 39.01
C TRP A 132 -24.44 3.88 40.46
N ARG A 133 -23.12 3.84 40.67
CA ARG A 133 -22.53 3.77 42.02
C ARG A 133 -22.76 5.05 42.84
N LEU A 134 -22.69 6.21 42.20
CA LEU A 134 -22.96 7.49 42.85
C LEU A 134 -24.44 7.60 43.23
N ASP A 135 -25.34 7.20 42.33
CA ASP A 135 -26.78 7.16 42.60
C ASP A 135 -27.10 6.20 43.75
N GLU A 136 -26.49 5.01 43.76
CA GLU A 136 -26.65 4.03 44.85
C GLU A 136 -26.14 4.59 46.18
N ALA A 137 -24.99 5.26 46.20
CA ALA A 137 -24.45 5.89 47.40
C ALA A 137 -25.34 7.04 47.90
N ALA A 138 -25.84 7.88 47.00
CA ALA A 138 -26.77 8.96 47.34
C ALA A 138 -28.09 8.43 47.90
N ALA A 139 -28.65 7.37 47.30
CA ALA A 139 -29.86 6.72 47.78
C ALA A 139 -29.68 6.14 49.19
N ARG A 140 -28.53 5.51 49.48
CA ARG A 140 -28.21 5.01 50.83
C ARG A 140 -28.09 6.14 51.85
N GLN A 141 -27.38 7.22 51.51
CA GLN A 141 -27.26 8.39 52.39
C GLN A 141 -28.62 9.04 52.69
N TRP A 142 -29.53 9.08 51.71
CA TRP A 142 -30.87 9.60 51.91
C TRP A 142 -31.70 8.72 52.86
N LEU A 143 -31.65 7.39 52.68
CA LEU A 143 -32.33 6.44 53.57
C LEU A 143 -31.78 6.49 55.01
N ASP A 144 -30.46 6.57 55.17
CA ASP A 144 -29.83 6.68 56.49
C ASP A 144 -30.27 7.99 57.19
N ARG A 145 -30.33 9.11 56.46
CA ARG A 145 -30.80 10.39 56.99
C ARG A 145 -32.27 10.38 57.39
N GLU A 146 -33.15 9.71 56.64
CA GLU A 146 -34.56 9.54 57.04
C GLU A 146 -34.68 8.67 58.29
N SER A 147 -33.83 7.66 58.45
CA SER A 147 -33.82 6.78 59.63
C SER A 147 -33.31 7.45 60.91
N GLU A 148 -32.53 8.53 60.78
CA GLU A 148 -32.01 9.35 61.90
C GLU A 148 -32.92 10.52 62.30
N SER A 149 -33.99 10.82 61.54
CA SER A 149 -34.98 11.81 61.94
C SER A 149 -35.95 11.20 62.98
N PRO A 150 -35.95 11.65 64.25
CA PRO A 150 -36.94 11.19 65.21
C PRO A 150 -38.31 11.71 64.77
N GLY A 151 -39.30 10.81 64.74
CA GLY A 151 -40.68 11.18 64.45
C GLY A 151 -41.16 12.29 65.39
N PRO A 152 -42.04 13.20 64.93
CA PRO A 152 -42.56 14.26 65.79
C PRO A 152 -43.40 13.63 66.91
N ASP A 153 -43.01 13.87 68.16
CA ASP A 153 -43.83 13.63 69.36
C ASP A 153 -45.13 14.48 69.33
#